data_AF-A0A562HV87-F1
#
_entry.id   AF-A0A562HV87-F1
#
_cell.length_a   1.000
_cell.length_b   1.000
_cell.length_c   1.000
_cell.angle_alpha   90.00
_cell.angle_beta   90.00
_cell.angle_gamma   90.00
#
_symmetry.space_group_name_H-M   'P 1'
#
loop_
_entity.id
_entity.type
_entity.pdbx_description
1 polymer ?
#
loop_
_entity_poly.entity_id
_entity_poly.type
_entity_poly.pdbx_seq_one_letter_code
_entity_poly.pdbx_strand_id
1 'polypeptide(L)'
;MPFAIIPQNLGDWPPVWWVGCHGGAGTSTLARLVGFGVDFGSKGWPLVTPAMPPTHVVLVCRASAAGTWAATGAIEQWRSTPGMHSLTKVLGVVAVAASPRKPPRIATERLQLLRGWAPEVWRVGWVDALLAADDPRDVGASPDVEALRTTIWKKVGATREGKR
;
A
#
# COMPACT_ATOMS: atom_id res chain seq x y z
N MET A 1 8.44 5.61 -9.44
CA MET A 1 8.31 4.18 -9.78
C MET A 1 7.93 4.06 -11.25
N PRO A 2 8.41 3.06 -12.01
CA PRO A 2 7.96 2.86 -13.38
C PRO A 2 6.51 2.35 -13.41
N PHE A 3 5.89 2.22 -14.59
CA PHE A 3 4.64 1.47 -14.75
C PHE A 3 4.94 0.01 -15.04
N ALA A 4 4.11 -0.90 -14.54
CA ALA A 4 4.26 -2.34 -14.74
C ALA A 4 2.93 -2.95 -15.20
N ILE A 5 3.01 -3.90 -16.13
CA ILE A 5 1.83 -4.52 -16.75
C ILE A 5 1.06 -5.34 -15.70
N ILE A 6 -0.26 -5.18 -15.70
CA ILE A 6 -1.20 -6.01 -14.93
C ILE A 6 -1.26 -7.43 -15.53
N PRO A 7 -1.19 -8.50 -14.71
CA PRO A 7 -1.40 -9.87 -15.20
C PRO A 7 -2.75 -10.02 -15.92
N GLN A 8 -2.73 -10.56 -17.13
CA GLN A 8 -3.93 -10.67 -17.99
C GLN A 8 -4.94 -11.72 -17.48
N ASN A 9 -4.52 -12.66 -16.64
CA ASN A 9 -5.33 -13.79 -16.17
C ASN A 9 -5.85 -13.60 -14.74
N LEU A 10 -6.13 -12.37 -14.32
CA LEU A 10 -6.83 -12.12 -13.06
C LEU A 10 -8.29 -12.55 -13.24
N GLY A 11 -8.70 -13.61 -12.53
CA GLY A 11 -10.06 -14.15 -12.60
C GLY A 11 -11.13 -13.10 -12.32
N ASP A 12 -10.85 -12.20 -11.37
CA ASP A 12 -11.65 -11.01 -11.08
C ASP A 12 -10.75 -9.77 -10.91
N TRP A 13 -11.31 -8.58 -11.16
CA TRP A 13 -10.62 -7.33 -10.86
C TRP A 13 -10.44 -7.17 -9.35
N PRO A 14 -9.19 -7.09 -8.84
CA PRO A 14 -8.99 -7.13 -7.41
C PRO A 14 -9.52 -5.85 -6.76
N PRO A 15 -10.04 -5.94 -5.52
CA PRO A 15 -10.54 -4.77 -4.82
C PRO A 15 -9.44 -3.73 -4.55
N VAL A 16 -8.19 -4.19 -4.39
CA VAL A 16 -6.99 -3.39 -4.11
C VAL A 16 -5.75 -4.03 -4.71
N TRP A 17 -4.83 -3.18 -5.17
CA TRP A 17 -3.47 -3.49 -5.56
C TRP A 17 -2.50 -3.01 -4.48
N TRP A 18 -1.77 -3.93 -3.86
CA TRP A 18 -0.74 -3.63 -2.87
C TRP A 18 0.58 -3.35 -3.60
N VAL A 19 1.09 -2.12 -3.51
CA VAL A 19 2.28 -1.70 -4.25
C VAL A 19 3.35 -1.26 -3.27
N GLY A 20 4.48 -1.96 -3.25
CA GLY A 20 5.66 -1.56 -2.50
C GLY A 20 6.36 -0.37 -3.15
N CYS A 21 6.62 0.69 -2.39
CA CYS A 21 7.41 1.83 -2.86
C CYS A 21 8.87 1.47 -3.14
N HIS A 22 9.34 0.35 -2.58
CA HIS A 22 10.70 -0.19 -2.73
C HIS A 22 10.70 -1.70 -2.43
N GLY A 23 11.80 -2.40 -2.78
CA GLY A 23 11.98 -3.82 -2.42
C GLY A 23 12.04 -4.02 -0.91
N GLY A 24 11.40 -5.08 -0.40
CA GLY A 24 11.34 -5.35 1.04
C GLY A 24 10.42 -4.40 1.84
N ALA A 25 9.47 -3.75 1.18
CA ALA A 25 8.52 -2.85 1.85
C ALA A 25 7.59 -3.53 2.88
N GLY A 26 7.40 -4.84 2.76
CA GLY A 26 6.39 -5.60 3.53
C GLY A 26 5.09 -5.85 2.75
N THR A 27 5.05 -5.55 1.45
CA THR A 27 3.86 -5.68 0.59
C THR A 27 3.28 -7.09 0.60
N SER A 28 4.12 -8.10 0.35
CA SER A 28 3.70 -9.50 0.29
C SER A 28 3.18 -10.02 1.62
N THR A 29 3.75 -9.54 2.72
CA THR A 29 3.33 -9.87 4.09
C THR A 29 1.96 -9.25 4.39
N LEU A 30 1.80 -7.95 4.12
CA LEU A 30 0.53 -7.27 4.35
C LEU A 30 -0.59 -7.80 3.46
N ALA A 31 -0.35 -8.06 2.17
CA ALA A 31 -1.36 -8.61 1.28
C ALA A 31 -1.89 -9.96 1.78
N ARG A 32 -0.99 -10.84 2.27
CA ARG A 32 -1.36 -12.12 2.88
C ARG A 32 -2.13 -11.95 4.19
N LEU A 33 -1.63 -11.11 5.10
CA LEU A 33 -2.25 -10.92 6.41
C LEU A 33 -3.58 -10.17 6.34
N VAL A 34 -3.74 -9.20 5.42
CA VAL A 34 -5.02 -8.50 5.23
C VAL A 34 -6.03 -9.40 4.52
N GLY A 35 -5.59 -10.38 3.73
CA GLY A 35 -6.43 -11.45 3.20
C GLY A 35 -7.29 -11.05 1.99
N PHE A 36 -7.05 -9.87 1.40
CA PHE A 36 -7.67 -9.47 0.14
C PHE A 36 -6.77 -8.57 -0.70
N GLY A 37 -7.11 -8.47 -1.99
CA GLY A 37 -6.34 -7.72 -2.98
C GLY A 37 -5.17 -8.52 -3.52
N VAL A 38 -4.42 -7.90 -4.42
CA VAL A 38 -3.30 -8.54 -5.12
C VAL A 38 -1.99 -7.88 -4.72
N ASP A 39 -1.01 -8.70 -4.36
CA ASP A 39 0.37 -8.25 -4.20
C ASP A 39 0.97 -7.91 -5.57
N PHE A 40 1.23 -6.63 -5.80
CA PHE A 40 1.84 -6.13 -7.02
C PHE A 40 3.38 -5.96 -6.89
N GLY A 41 3.92 -6.26 -5.71
CA GLY A 41 5.33 -6.11 -5.39
C GLY A 41 5.80 -4.65 -5.50
N SER A 42 7.07 -4.45 -5.80
CA SER A 42 7.69 -3.12 -5.91
C SER A 42 8.17 -2.78 -7.31
N LYS A 43 7.57 -3.43 -8.33
CA LYS A 43 8.03 -3.31 -9.73
C LYS A 43 7.54 -2.05 -10.41
N GLY A 44 6.49 -1.39 -9.90
CA GLY A 44 5.93 -0.21 -10.52
C GLY A 44 4.47 0.05 -10.13
N TRP A 45 3.90 1.06 -10.77
CA TRP A 45 2.46 1.32 -10.76
C TRP A 45 1.73 0.34 -11.67
N PRO A 46 0.55 -0.18 -11.29
CA PRO A 46 -0.28 -0.97 -12.21
C PRO A 46 -0.59 -0.17 -13.46
N LEU A 47 -0.16 -0.66 -14.63
CA LEU A 47 -0.43 -0.03 -15.92
C LEU A 47 -1.88 -0.29 -16.28
N VAL A 48 -2.66 0.79 -16.30
CA VAL A 48 -4.08 0.79 -16.64
C VAL A 48 -4.37 1.66 -17.84
N THR A 49 -5.29 1.22 -18.68
CA THR A 49 -5.79 1.96 -19.83
C THR A 49 -7.21 2.47 -19.55
N PRO A 50 -7.71 3.49 -20.28
CA PRO A 50 -9.09 3.97 -20.13
C PRO A 50 -10.17 2.90 -20.37
N ALA A 51 -9.85 1.81 -21.07
CA ALA A 51 -10.75 0.70 -21.29
C ALA A 51 -10.86 -0.25 -20.07
N MET A 52 -9.96 -0.12 -19.09
CA MET A 52 -9.91 -0.96 -17.89
C MET A 52 -10.64 -0.29 -16.72
N PRO A 53 -11.17 -1.06 -15.76
CA PRO A 53 -11.69 -0.49 -14.52
C PRO A 53 -10.60 0.29 -13.77
N PRO A 54 -10.94 1.35 -13.01
CA PRO A 54 -9.96 2.02 -12.17
C PRO A 54 -9.36 1.08 -11.11
N THR A 55 -8.07 1.21 -10.83
CA THR A 55 -7.40 0.50 -9.75
C THR A 55 -7.52 1.26 -8.44
N HIS A 56 -7.74 0.54 -7.34
CA HIS A 56 -7.42 1.06 -6.02
C HIS A 56 -6.02 0.59 -5.64
N VAL A 57 -5.15 1.53 -5.25
CA VAL A 57 -3.77 1.22 -4.87
C VAL A 57 -3.56 1.56 -3.41
N VAL A 58 -2.95 0.63 -2.67
CA VAL A 58 -2.38 0.90 -1.35
C VAL A 58 -0.87 0.84 -1.48
N LEU A 59 -0.22 1.97 -1.20
CA LEU A 59 1.24 2.05 -1.20
C LEU A 59 1.79 1.51 0.11
N VAL A 60 2.89 0.77 0.05
CA VAL A 60 3.55 0.19 1.23
C VAL A 60 4.99 0.64 1.27
N CYS A 61 5.46 1.09 2.44
CA CYS A 61 6.86 1.41 2.66
C CYS A 61 7.34 0.98 4.05
N ARG A 62 8.65 0.83 4.22
CA ARG A 62 9.24 0.70 5.55
C ARG A 62 9.34 2.07 6.22
N ALA A 63 9.07 2.13 7.52
CA ALA A 63 9.30 3.29 8.39
C ALA A 63 10.80 3.52 8.62
N SER A 64 11.52 3.83 7.54
CA SER A 64 12.96 4.08 7.45
C SER A 64 13.19 5.31 6.57
N ALA A 65 14.39 5.89 6.60
CA ALA A 65 14.69 7.07 5.78
C ALA A 65 14.47 6.80 4.28
N ALA A 66 15.00 5.69 3.76
CA ALA A 66 14.83 5.32 2.35
C ALA A 66 13.38 4.97 2.01
N GLY A 67 12.70 4.21 2.87
CA GLY A 67 11.32 3.80 2.62
C GLY A 67 10.33 4.97 2.58
N THR A 68 10.46 5.91 3.51
CA THR A 68 9.57 7.09 3.52
C THR A 68 9.91 8.07 2.41
N TRP A 69 11.18 8.17 1.98
CA TRP A 69 11.55 8.91 0.77
C TRP A 69 10.90 8.32 -0.48
N ALA A 70 10.98 7.00 -0.65
CA ALA A 70 10.37 6.31 -1.77
C ALA A 70 8.83 6.52 -1.79
N ALA A 71 8.19 6.48 -0.62
CA ALA A 71 6.76 6.77 -0.50
C ALA A 71 6.41 8.22 -0.85
N THR A 72 7.22 9.19 -0.43
CA THR A 72 7.08 10.60 -0.85
C THR A 72 7.15 10.73 -2.37
N GLY A 73 8.16 10.12 -3.01
CA GLY A 73 8.28 10.14 -4.46
C GLY A 73 7.12 9.44 -5.19
N ALA A 74 6.60 8.34 -4.65
CA ALA A 74 5.43 7.66 -5.19
C ALA A 74 4.17 8.55 -5.12
N ILE A 75 3.87 9.13 -3.96
CA ILE A 75 2.72 10.03 -3.80
C ILE A 75 2.85 11.25 -4.70
N GLU A 76 4.04 11.84 -4.80
CA GLU A 76 4.28 12.98 -5.68
C GLU A 76 4.04 12.61 -7.15
N GLN A 77 4.54 11.46 -7.59
CA GLN A 77 4.28 10.95 -8.94
C GLN A 77 2.77 10.79 -9.19
N TRP A 78 2.03 10.19 -8.25
CA TRP A 78 0.59 10.00 -8.39
C TRP A 78 -0.18 11.32 -8.51
N ARG A 79 0.19 12.33 -7.72
CA ARG A 79 -0.46 13.65 -7.71
C ARG A 79 -0.14 14.47 -8.96
N SER A 80 1.11 14.42 -9.39
CA SER A 80 1.65 15.31 -10.42
C SER A 80 1.54 14.72 -11.83
N THR A 81 1.22 13.42 -11.98
CA THR A 81 1.01 12.80 -13.29
C THR A 81 -0.42 13.07 -13.81
N PRO A 82 -0.61 13.80 -14.92
CA PRO A 82 -1.92 14.08 -15.48
C PRO A 82 -2.70 12.79 -15.81
N GLY A 83 -3.98 12.77 -15.48
CA GLY A 83 -4.87 11.62 -15.74
C GLY A 83 -4.62 10.37 -14.90
N MET A 84 -3.55 10.31 -14.10
CA MET A 84 -3.28 9.13 -13.28
C MET A 84 -4.32 8.92 -12.18
N HIS A 85 -4.84 10.01 -11.60
CA HIS A 85 -5.84 9.96 -10.53
C HIS A 85 -7.21 9.43 -10.99
N SER A 86 -7.54 9.46 -12.29
CA SER A 86 -8.81 8.93 -12.80
C SER A 86 -8.76 7.41 -13.00
N LEU A 87 -7.59 6.86 -13.36
CA LEU A 87 -7.38 5.43 -13.59
C LEU A 87 -6.80 4.70 -12.37
N THR A 88 -6.05 5.40 -11.52
CA THR A 88 -5.39 4.87 -10.32
C THR A 88 -5.74 5.71 -9.10
N LYS A 89 -6.59 5.15 -8.24
CA LYS A 89 -7.00 5.75 -6.98
C LYS A 89 -6.11 5.25 -5.86
N VAL A 90 -5.18 6.08 -5.39
CA VAL A 90 -4.41 5.75 -4.17
C VAL A 90 -5.33 5.89 -2.96
N LEU A 91 -5.49 4.81 -2.19
CA LEU A 91 -6.28 4.81 -0.96
C LEU A 91 -5.48 5.34 0.25
N GLY A 92 -4.15 5.23 0.19
CA GLY A 92 -3.24 5.73 1.22
C GLY A 92 -1.89 5.02 1.20
N VAL A 93 -1.07 5.34 2.21
CA VAL A 93 0.27 4.77 2.42
C VAL A 93 0.29 3.99 3.73
N VAL A 94 0.79 2.75 3.71
CA VAL A 94 1.08 1.95 4.90
C VAL A 94 2.57 2.00 5.21
N ALA A 95 2.92 2.51 6.37
CA ALA A 95 4.27 2.51 6.89
C ALA A 95 4.48 1.34 7.86
N VAL A 96 5.26 0.34 7.44
CA VAL A 96 5.57 -0.84 8.25
C VAL A 96 6.81 -0.58 9.10
N ALA A 97 6.73 -0.82 10.41
CA ALA A 97 7.82 -0.58 11.35
C ALA A 97 9.11 -1.31 10.95
N ALA A 98 10.21 -0.56 10.83
CA ALA A 98 11.50 -1.09 10.36
C ALA A 98 12.17 -2.08 11.34
N SER A 99 11.82 -1.98 12.62
CA SER A 99 12.41 -2.70 13.76
C SER A 99 11.48 -2.49 14.98
N PRO A 100 11.70 -3.14 16.14
CA PRO A 100 10.97 -2.82 17.36
C PRO A 100 11.32 -1.43 17.93
N ARG A 101 12.40 -0.82 17.46
CA ARG A 101 12.84 0.51 17.89
C ARG A 101 12.00 1.60 17.23
N LYS A 102 11.95 2.75 17.89
CA LYS A 102 11.35 3.97 17.34
C LYS A 102 11.97 4.31 15.97
N PRO A 103 11.16 4.63 14.95
CA PRO A 103 11.69 5.04 13.65
C PRO A 103 12.58 6.30 13.76
N PRO A 104 13.60 6.44 12.89
CA PRO A 104 14.41 7.65 12.83
C PRO A 104 13.55 8.91 12.62
N ARG A 105 13.97 10.05 13.17
CA ARG A 105 13.23 11.33 13.08
C ARG A 105 12.84 11.67 11.64
N ILE A 106 13.78 11.57 10.71
CA ILE A 106 13.56 11.85 9.27
C ILE A 106 12.44 10.98 8.67
N ALA A 107 12.30 9.72 9.12
CA ALA A 107 11.23 8.86 8.66
C ALA A 107 9.87 9.34 9.19
N THR A 108 9.82 9.70 10.47
CA THR A 108 8.58 10.21 11.09
C THR A 108 8.14 11.55 10.49
N GLU A 109 9.07 12.47 10.22
CA GLU A 109 8.76 13.77 9.61
C GLU A 109 8.17 13.61 8.20
N ARG A 110 8.79 12.78 7.36
CA ARG A 110 8.27 12.47 6.02
C ARG A 110 6.87 11.84 6.06
N LEU A 111 6.62 10.95 7.02
CA LEU A 111 5.29 10.38 7.22
C LEU A 111 4.26 11.41 7.68
N GLN A 112 4.66 12.42 8.45
CA GLN A 112 3.75 13.51 8.82
C GLN A 112 3.43 14.40 7.62
N LEU A 113 4.43 14.73 6.78
CA LEU A 113 4.20 15.47 5.54
C LEU A 113 3.23 14.73 4.61
N LEU A 114 3.40 13.41 4.48
CA LEU A 114 2.52 12.57 3.67
C LEU A 114 1.05 12.62 4.10
N ARG A 115 0.73 12.95 5.35
CA ARG A 115 -0.69 13.09 5.79
C ARG A 115 -1.41 14.25 5.10
N GLY A 116 -0.69 15.25 4.60
CA GLY A 116 -1.28 16.32 3.79
C GLY A 116 -1.38 16.00 2.31
N TRP A 117 -0.70 14.94 1.83
CA TRP A 117 -0.57 14.64 0.40
C TRP A 117 -1.26 13.33 -0.01
N ALA A 118 -1.35 12.38 0.91
CA ALA A 118 -2.01 11.09 0.72
C ALA A 118 -3.38 11.09 1.43
N PRO A 119 -4.39 10.37 0.90
CA PRO A 119 -5.69 10.28 1.56
C PRO A 119 -5.66 9.65 2.94
N GLU A 120 -4.69 8.76 3.21
CA GLU A 120 -4.41 8.20 4.52
C GLU A 120 -2.93 7.85 4.68
N VAL A 121 -2.49 7.83 5.93
CA VAL A 121 -1.20 7.24 6.33
C VAL A 121 -1.43 6.30 7.50
N TRP A 122 -1.41 5.00 7.23
CA TRP A 122 -1.48 3.94 8.23
C TRP A 122 -0.09 3.56 8.74
N ARG A 123 -0.04 3.02 9.95
CA ARG A 123 1.17 2.43 10.52
C ARG A 123 0.86 1.00 10.93
N VAL A 124 1.81 0.11 10.66
CA VAL A 124 1.79 -1.27 11.16
C VAL A 124 3.03 -1.47 12.00
N GLY A 125 2.83 -1.84 13.27
CA GLY A 125 3.87 -2.08 14.26
C GLY A 125 4.77 -3.26 13.91
N TRP A 126 5.84 -3.40 14.69
CA TRP A 126 6.75 -4.53 14.60
C TRP A 126 6.11 -5.77 15.23
N VAL A 127 6.28 -6.94 14.59
CA VAL A 127 5.79 -8.23 15.08
C VAL A 127 6.93 -9.23 14.99
N ASP A 128 7.55 -9.57 16.12
CA ASP A 128 8.72 -10.46 16.16
C ASP A 128 8.45 -11.85 15.60
N ALA A 129 7.25 -12.40 15.87
CA ALA A 129 6.86 -13.74 15.44
C ALA A 129 6.91 -13.93 13.91
N LEU A 130 6.78 -12.85 13.12
CA LEU A 130 6.89 -12.92 11.65
C LEU A 130 8.29 -13.33 11.17
N LEU A 131 9.34 -13.18 11.98
CA LEU A 131 10.69 -13.58 11.61
C LEU A 131 10.91 -15.09 11.67
N ALA A 132 10.09 -15.80 12.46
CA ALA A 132 10.19 -17.25 12.67
C ALA A 132 9.15 -18.04 11.88
N ALA A 133 8.30 -17.36 11.09
CA ALA A 133 7.21 -17.97 10.35
C ALA A 133 7.53 -18.09 8.86
N ASP A 134 7.27 -19.27 8.29
CA ASP A 134 7.37 -19.50 6.84
C ASP A 134 6.22 -18.82 6.09
N ASP A 135 5.02 -18.85 6.66
CA ASP A 135 3.86 -18.09 6.19
C ASP A 135 3.45 -17.06 7.25
N PRO A 136 3.35 -15.76 6.92
CA PRO A 136 2.91 -14.76 7.88
C PRO A 136 1.52 -15.03 8.44
N ARG A 137 0.65 -15.76 7.72
CA ARG A 137 -0.70 -16.11 8.17
C ARG A 137 -0.70 -17.00 9.42
N ASP A 138 0.36 -17.77 9.64
CA ASP A 138 0.49 -18.66 10.81
C ASP A 138 0.72 -17.87 12.10
N VAL A 139 1.23 -16.64 11.99
CA VAL A 139 1.37 -15.70 13.12
C VAL A 139 0.02 -15.05 13.48
N GLY A 140 -0.90 -14.97 12.52
CA GLY A 140 -2.14 -14.22 12.64
C GLY A 140 -1.98 -12.72 12.41
N ALA A 141 -3.11 -12.02 12.24
CA ALA A 141 -3.12 -10.58 12.03
C ALA A 141 -3.04 -9.83 13.36
N SER A 142 -2.12 -8.86 13.44
CA SER A 142 -2.05 -7.95 14.59
C SER A 142 -3.24 -6.98 14.61
N PRO A 143 -3.53 -6.32 15.75
CA PRO A 143 -4.58 -5.30 15.82
C PRO A 143 -4.44 -4.19 14.77
N ASP A 144 -3.20 -3.78 14.46
CA ASP A 144 -2.93 -2.79 13.40
C ASP A 144 -3.35 -3.30 12.02
N VAL A 145 -3.11 -4.59 11.74
CA VAL A 145 -3.48 -5.21 10.46
C VAL A 145 -4.98 -5.39 10.35
N GLU A 146 -5.66 -5.74 11.44
CA GLU A 146 -7.12 -5.85 11.47
C GLU A 146 -7.81 -4.49 11.29
N ALA A 147 -7.28 -3.45 11.94
CA ALA A 147 -7.74 -2.07 11.75
C ALA A 147 -7.49 -1.59 10.31
N LEU A 148 -6.32 -1.92 9.74
CA LEU A 148 -6.00 -1.64 8.34
C LEU A 148 -6.97 -2.34 7.39
N ARG A 149 -7.22 -3.64 7.57
CA ARG A 149 -8.17 -4.44 6.78
C ARG A 149 -9.56 -3.79 6.78
N THR A 150 -10.08 -3.50 7.96
CA THR A 150 -11.41 -2.89 8.14
C THR A 150 -11.51 -1.54 7.44
N THR A 151 -10.50 -0.68 7.63
CA THR A 151 -10.49 0.67 7.07
C THR A 151 -10.41 0.66 5.54
N ILE A 152 -9.56 -0.19 4.96
CA ILE A 152 -9.44 -0.32 3.51
C ILE A 152 -10.74 -0.87 2.92
N TRP A 153 -11.33 -1.90 3.52
CA TRP A 153 -12.58 -2.50 3.02
C TRP A 153 -13.70 -1.45 2.95
N LYS A 154 -13.85 -0.64 4.01
CA LYS A 154 -14.80 0.48 4.03
C LYS A 154 -14.53 1.50 2.92
N LYS A 155 -13.27 1.87 2.66
CA LYS A 155 -12.92 2.83 1.60
C LYS A 155 -13.18 2.28 0.19
N VAL A 156 -12.90 1.00 -0.04
CA VAL A 156 -13.21 0.34 -1.31
C VAL A 156 -14.73 0.33 -1.56
N GLY A 157 -15.53 0.01 -0.52
CA GLY A 157 -16.99 0.05 -0.59
C GLY A 157 -17.54 1.44 -0.91
N ALA A 158 -17.12 2.46 -0.15
CA ALA A 158 -17.56 3.84 -0.36
C ALA A 158 -17.21 4.38 -1.77
N THR A 159 -16.07 3.94 -2.33
CA THR A 159 -15.65 4.34 -3.67
C THR A 159 -16.54 3.72 -4.77
N ARG A 160 -17.18 2.57 -4.50
CA ARG A 160 -18.14 1.93 -5.41
C ARG A 160 -19.51 2.61 -5.38
N GLU A 161 -19.94 3.09 -4.21
CA GLU A 161 -21.24 3.74 -4.01
C GLU A 161 -21.28 5.17 -4.58
N GLY A 162 -20.23 5.97 -4.41
CA GLY A 162 -20.15 7.33 -4.98
C GLY A 162 -20.03 7.41 -6.51
N LYS A 163 -20.20 6.28 -7.21
CA LYS A 163 -20.17 6.15 -8.67
C LYS A 163 -21.55 5.79 -9.26
N ARG A 164 -22.58 5.61 -8.42
CA ARG A 164 -23.99 5.44 -8.82
C ARG A 164 -24.72 6.76 -8.86
#